data_AF-A0A966DIG7-F1
#
_entry.id   AF-A0A966DIG7-F1
#
_cell.length_a   1.000
_cell.length_b   1.000
_cell.length_c   1.000
_cell.angle_alpha   90.00
_cell.angle_beta   90.00
_cell.angle_gamma   90.00
#
_symmetry.space_group_name_H-M   'P 1'
#
loop_
_entity.id
_entity.type
_entity.pdbx_description
1 polymer ?
#
loop_
_entity_poly.entity_id
_entity_poly.type
_entity_poly.pdbx_seq_one_letter_code
_entity_poly.pdbx_strand_id
1 'polypeptide(L)'
;NAWMQYPIGMEFNPESVRNEMTDFWAVAFSPVAYNKFLHTTFSCWAVGAAFVVAISGWYLLKKRHADFAVKSMLIGSIVGLVAFVMLAVTGDGSAYHVAQKQPMKLAAMEGLYEGKEGAGLVAVGMLNPAKERYNDEADPYIFKIELPKLLSLLGYRNINAFVPGIVDIVDGGYTLPDGTTALSFQERRERGLTAIKALADYQVAKEEGRDADAANHETILRENYAHFGYGYLQTEEDLIPNVPLTFYSFHLMVMIGMYFILFFVVMLYFLYKRDMVKSRWLHYVALWSLPLAYIASELGWVVAEVGRQPWTIQDILPVQAASSAISSQNVITTFILFAVLFTGLLIAEVTIMVKQIRKGPDSEGLKA
;
A
#
# COMPACT_ATOMS: atom_id res chain seq x y z
N ASN A 1 8.44 7.25 -2.22
CA ASN A 1 7.66 6.02 -2.04
C ASN A 1 7.78 5.06 -3.23
N ALA A 2 7.29 5.39 -4.43
CA ALA A 2 7.24 4.42 -5.53
C ALA A 2 8.59 3.77 -5.88
N TRP A 3 9.67 4.56 -5.95
CA TRP A 3 11.02 4.04 -6.15
C TRP A 3 11.46 3.08 -5.02
N MET A 4 11.07 3.34 -3.76
CA MET A 4 11.38 2.43 -2.63
C MET A 4 10.70 1.06 -2.78
N GLN A 5 9.62 0.99 -3.56
CA GLN A 5 8.85 -0.24 -3.80
C GLN A 5 9.38 -0.99 -5.03
N TYR A 6 9.93 -0.26 -6.00
CA TYR A 6 10.55 -0.82 -7.20
C TYR A 6 11.76 0.03 -7.60
N PRO A 7 12.94 -0.26 -7.02
CA PRO A 7 14.13 0.57 -7.20
C PRO A 7 14.76 0.31 -8.58
N ILE A 8 14.42 1.15 -9.56
CA ILE A 8 14.99 1.12 -10.91
C ILE A 8 15.68 2.46 -11.23
N GLY A 9 16.49 2.49 -12.28
CA GLY A 9 17.19 3.70 -12.74
C GLY A 9 18.28 4.19 -11.80
N MET A 10 18.78 3.31 -10.93
CA MET A 10 19.92 3.56 -10.04
C MET A 10 20.90 2.40 -10.10
N GLU A 11 22.16 2.70 -9.83
CA GLU A 11 23.25 1.74 -9.74
C GLU A 11 24.02 1.98 -8.45
N PHE A 12 24.42 0.90 -7.78
CA PHE A 12 25.22 1.03 -6.57
C PHE A 12 26.66 1.36 -6.93
N ASN A 13 27.16 2.46 -6.37
CA ASN A 13 28.54 2.87 -6.45
C ASN A 13 29.28 2.38 -5.21
N PRO A 14 30.21 1.42 -5.35
CA PRO A 14 30.95 0.87 -4.21
C PRO A 14 31.90 1.91 -3.59
N GLU A 15 32.42 2.90 -4.33
CA GLU A 15 33.31 3.94 -3.80
C GLU A 15 32.56 4.89 -2.86
N SER A 16 31.37 5.36 -3.26
CA SER A 16 30.56 6.28 -2.46
C SER A 16 29.57 5.57 -1.53
N VAL A 17 29.53 4.23 -1.56
CA VAL A 17 28.69 3.34 -0.73
C VAL A 17 27.21 3.75 -0.77
N ARG A 18 26.71 4.08 -1.97
CA ARG A 18 25.32 4.51 -2.16
C ARG A 18 24.83 4.18 -3.56
N ASN A 19 23.50 4.13 -3.71
CA ASN A 19 22.86 4.07 -5.01
C ASN A 19 22.91 5.47 -5.67
N GLU A 20 23.45 5.53 -6.87
CA GLU A 20 23.55 6.73 -7.70
C GLU A 20 22.60 6.61 -8.89
N MET A 21 21.94 7.72 -9.25
CA MET A 21 20.94 7.72 -10.31
C MET A 21 21.61 7.67 -11.68
N THR A 22 21.25 6.66 -12.48
CA THR A 22 21.76 6.45 -13.83
C THR A 22 20.74 6.79 -14.90
N ASP A 23 19.44 6.63 -14.61
CA ASP A 23 18.35 6.99 -15.51
C ASP A 23 17.19 7.63 -14.74
N PHE A 24 17.12 8.97 -14.82
CA PHE A 24 16.05 9.75 -14.21
C PHE A 24 14.67 9.39 -14.78
N TRP A 25 14.56 9.13 -16.08
CA TRP A 25 13.28 8.88 -16.73
C TRP A 25 12.72 7.51 -16.38
N ALA A 26 13.59 6.50 -16.22
CA ALA A 26 13.21 5.20 -15.67
C ALA A 26 12.62 5.35 -14.25
N VAL A 27 13.21 6.18 -13.40
CA VAL A 27 12.68 6.45 -12.05
C VAL A 27 11.32 7.16 -12.14
N ALA A 28 11.26 8.27 -12.88
CA ALA A 28 10.10 9.16 -12.94
C ALA A 28 8.86 8.49 -13.55
N PHE A 29 9.05 7.71 -14.62
CA PHE A 29 7.98 7.03 -15.35
C PHE A 29 7.90 5.53 -15.07
N SER A 30 8.46 5.08 -13.95
CA SER A 30 8.34 3.68 -13.54
C SER A 30 6.86 3.27 -13.42
N PRO A 31 6.53 2.00 -13.75
CA PRO A 31 5.15 1.54 -13.72
C PRO A 31 4.48 1.64 -12.34
N VAL A 32 5.28 1.44 -11.29
CA VAL A 32 4.85 1.60 -9.90
C VAL A 32 4.65 3.07 -9.53
N ALA A 33 5.44 4.00 -10.11
CA ALA A 33 5.31 5.43 -9.82
C ALA A 33 4.05 6.05 -10.40
N TYR A 34 3.79 5.89 -11.71
CA TYR A 34 2.61 6.50 -12.30
C TYR A 34 1.34 5.93 -11.67
N ASN A 35 1.31 4.62 -11.38
CA ASN A 35 0.11 4.01 -10.84
C ASN A 35 -0.16 4.43 -9.39
N LYS A 36 0.88 4.47 -8.53
CA LYS A 36 0.76 5.05 -7.18
C LYS A 36 0.34 6.52 -7.23
N PHE A 37 0.92 7.31 -8.13
CA PHE A 37 0.55 8.71 -8.29
C PHE A 37 -0.94 8.87 -8.61
N LEU A 38 -1.45 8.13 -9.61
CA LEU A 38 -2.86 8.18 -9.99
C LEU A 38 -3.76 7.66 -8.86
N HIS A 39 -3.44 6.51 -8.27
CA HIS A 39 -4.24 5.91 -7.20
C HIS A 39 -4.34 6.84 -5.98
N THR A 40 -3.22 7.42 -5.53
CA THR A 40 -3.21 8.37 -4.40
C THR A 40 -3.95 9.66 -4.76
N THR A 41 -3.79 10.19 -5.98
CA THR A 41 -4.51 11.41 -6.41
C THR A 41 -6.02 11.20 -6.41
N PHE A 42 -6.50 10.08 -6.97
CA PHE A 42 -7.93 9.75 -6.94
C PHE A 42 -8.43 9.44 -5.53
N SER A 43 -7.57 8.93 -4.63
CA SER A 43 -7.90 8.78 -3.21
C SER A 43 -8.18 10.15 -2.55
N CYS A 44 -7.36 11.16 -2.83
CA CYS A 44 -7.62 12.52 -2.35
C CYS A 44 -8.95 13.07 -2.88
N TRP A 45 -9.27 12.84 -4.16
CA TRP A 45 -10.55 13.25 -4.75
C TRP A 45 -11.73 12.51 -4.11
N ALA A 46 -11.57 11.21 -3.85
CA ALA A 46 -12.57 10.37 -3.19
C ALA A 46 -12.89 10.86 -1.78
N VAL A 47 -11.87 11.16 -0.96
CA VAL A 47 -12.06 11.72 0.39
C VAL A 47 -12.74 13.09 0.33
N GLY A 48 -12.31 13.97 -0.57
CA GLY A 48 -12.93 15.28 -0.77
C GLY A 48 -14.40 15.19 -1.19
N ALA A 49 -14.72 14.30 -2.13
CA ALA A 49 -16.09 14.04 -2.58
C ALA A 49 -16.97 13.48 -1.46
N ALA A 50 -16.47 12.50 -0.69
CA ALA A 50 -17.16 11.94 0.47
C ALA A 50 -17.43 13.03 1.52
N PHE A 51 -16.46 13.92 1.78
CA PHE A 51 -16.63 15.06 2.68
C PHE A 51 -17.75 15.99 2.21
N VAL A 52 -17.72 16.45 0.94
CA VAL A 52 -18.75 17.33 0.39
C VAL A 52 -20.14 16.71 0.50
N VAL A 53 -20.29 15.43 0.17
CA VAL A 53 -21.57 14.72 0.25
C VAL A 53 -22.02 14.53 1.70
N ALA A 54 -21.12 14.21 2.63
CA ALA A 54 -21.43 14.07 4.05
C ALA A 54 -21.93 15.38 4.67
N ILE A 55 -21.24 16.50 4.41
CA ILE A 55 -21.64 17.82 4.92
C ILE A 55 -22.97 18.27 4.30
N SER A 56 -23.15 18.01 2.99
CA SER A 56 -24.43 18.28 2.33
C SER A 56 -25.58 17.47 2.96
N GLY A 57 -25.34 16.19 3.27
CA GLY A 57 -26.29 15.34 3.99
C GLY A 57 -26.61 15.91 5.38
N TRP A 58 -25.60 16.39 6.11
CA TRP A 58 -25.80 17.03 7.41
C TRP A 58 -26.67 18.29 7.32
N TYR A 59 -26.46 19.16 6.33
CA TYR A 59 -27.31 20.33 6.10
C TYR A 59 -28.77 19.94 5.86
N LEU A 60 -29.02 18.92 5.04
CA LEU A 60 -30.37 18.42 4.78
C LEU A 60 -31.01 17.78 6.02
N LEU A 61 -30.25 17.07 6.87
CA LEU A 61 -30.74 16.57 8.17
C LEU A 61 -31.18 17.70 9.10
N LYS A 62 -30.44 18.82 9.07
CA LYS A 62 -30.75 20.03 9.84
C LYS A 62 -31.81 20.92 9.18
N LYS A 63 -32.32 20.54 8.01
CA LYS A 63 -33.27 21.33 7.21
C LYS A 63 -32.76 22.74 6.90
N ARG A 64 -31.46 22.86 6.58
CA ARG A 64 -30.78 24.12 6.27
C ARG A 64 -30.17 24.08 4.86
N HIS A 65 -30.07 25.25 4.21
CA HIS A 65 -29.39 25.45 2.93
C HIS A 65 -29.71 24.38 1.86
N ALA A 66 -30.98 23.99 1.72
CA ALA A 66 -31.35 22.78 0.98
C ALA A 66 -30.92 22.81 -0.50
N ASP A 67 -31.13 23.93 -1.19
CA ASP A 67 -30.73 24.09 -2.59
C ASP A 67 -29.21 23.97 -2.77
N PHE A 68 -28.44 24.68 -1.93
CA PHE A 68 -26.98 24.58 -1.89
C PHE A 68 -26.50 23.16 -1.62
N ALA A 69 -27.11 22.47 -0.64
CA ALA A 69 -26.74 21.12 -0.26
C ALA A 69 -27.04 20.10 -1.37
N VAL A 70 -28.20 20.18 -2.02
CA VAL A 70 -28.54 19.26 -3.12
C VAL A 70 -27.61 19.46 -4.32
N LYS A 71 -27.32 20.71 -4.71
CA LYS A 71 -26.37 21.01 -5.81
C LYS A 71 -24.95 20.55 -5.48
N SER A 72 -24.47 20.81 -4.27
CA SER A 72 -23.15 20.37 -3.81
C SER A 72 -23.06 18.84 -3.76
N MET A 73 -24.12 18.18 -3.30
CA MET A 73 -24.22 16.72 -3.25
C MET A 73 -24.21 16.09 -4.65
N LEU A 74 -24.82 16.74 -5.65
CA LEU A 74 -24.76 16.28 -7.03
C LEU A 74 -23.33 16.29 -7.59
N ILE A 75 -22.64 17.43 -7.48
CA ILE A 75 -21.25 17.55 -7.96
C ILE A 75 -20.35 16.58 -7.20
N GLY A 76 -20.47 16.55 -5.87
CA GLY A 76 -19.71 15.64 -5.02
C GLY A 76 -19.95 14.18 -5.37
N SER A 77 -21.18 13.80 -5.71
CA SER A 77 -21.50 12.41 -6.08
C SER A 77 -20.95 12.00 -7.45
N ILE A 78 -20.94 12.92 -8.43
CA ILE A 78 -20.33 12.67 -9.74
C ILE A 78 -18.81 12.51 -9.58
N VAL A 79 -18.15 13.45 -8.92
CA VAL A 79 -16.70 13.41 -8.69
C VAL A 79 -16.33 12.17 -7.86
N GLY A 80 -17.12 11.86 -6.83
CA GLY A 80 -16.94 10.67 -6.00
C GLY A 80 -17.05 9.38 -6.79
N LEU A 81 -18.08 9.24 -7.64
CA LEU A 81 -18.23 8.04 -8.49
C LEU A 81 -17.04 7.88 -9.43
N VAL A 82 -16.64 8.96 -10.12
CA VAL A 82 -15.47 8.93 -11.01
C VAL A 82 -14.21 8.56 -10.24
N ALA A 83 -13.96 9.19 -9.09
CA ALA A 83 -12.80 8.93 -8.26
C ALA A 83 -12.73 7.47 -7.80
N PHE A 84 -13.84 6.90 -7.30
CA PHE A 84 -13.85 5.52 -6.82
C PHE A 84 -13.78 4.47 -7.94
N VAL A 85 -14.35 4.75 -9.12
CA VAL A 85 -14.14 3.90 -10.31
C VAL A 85 -12.68 3.95 -10.74
N MET A 86 -12.06 5.13 -10.78
CA MET A 86 -10.63 5.26 -11.10
C MET A 86 -9.73 4.62 -10.05
N LEU A 87 -10.12 4.64 -8.77
CA LEU A 87 -9.43 3.88 -7.71
C LEU A 87 -9.49 2.38 -7.95
N ALA A 88 -10.63 1.83 -8.38
CA ALA A 88 -10.73 0.41 -8.71
C ALA A 88 -9.81 0.03 -9.89
N VAL A 89 -9.78 0.85 -10.94
CA VAL A 89 -8.92 0.63 -12.13
C VAL A 89 -7.43 0.71 -11.77
N THR A 90 -7.02 1.77 -11.07
CA THR A 90 -5.61 1.94 -10.66
C THR A 90 -5.20 0.96 -9.56
N GLY A 91 -6.16 0.52 -8.74
CA GLY A 91 -6.00 -0.52 -7.73
C GLY A 91 -5.72 -1.90 -8.35
N ASP A 92 -6.47 -2.28 -9.38
CA ASP A 92 -6.20 -3.50 -10.18
C ASP A 92 -4.80 -3.45 -10.81
N GLY A 93 -4.42 -2.32 -11.42
CA GLY A 93 -3.06 -2.14 -11.92
C GLY A 93 -2.00 -2.25 -10.82
N SER A 94 -2.33 -1.82 -9.59
CA SER A 94 -1.39 -1.87 -8.46
C SER A 94 -1.22 -3.30 -7.98
N ALA A 95 -2.30 -4.06 -7.88
CA ALA A 95 -2.27 -5.49 -7.55
C ALA A 95 -1.48 -6.29 -8.59
N TYR A 96 -1.65 -5.98 -9.88
CA TYR A 96 -0.83 -6.58 -10.95
C TYR A 96 0.67 -6.30 -10.74
N HIS A 97 1.07 -5.05 -10.51
CA HIS A 97 2.49 -4.74 -10.28
C HIS A 97 3.03 -5.34 -8.98
N VAL A 98 2.23 -5.41 -7.92
CA VAL A 98 2.60 -6.10 -6.67
C VAL A 98 2.82 -7.59 -6.93
N ALA A 99 1.96 -8.26 -7.69
CA ALA A 99 2.14 -9.66 -8.06
C ALA A 99 3.47 -9.93 -8.81
N GLN A 100 3.84 -9.02 -9.71
CA GLN A 100 5.06 -9.17 -10.52
C GLN A 100 6.35 -8.76 -9.80
N LYS A 101 6.28 -7.79 -8.88
CA LYS A 101 7.47 -7.15 -8.28
C LYS A 101 7.64 -7.39 -6.79
N GLN A 102 6.56 -7.75 -6.09
CA GLN A 102 6.53 -7.96 -4.64
C GLN A 102 5.60 -9.14 -4.29
N PRO A 103 5.92 -10.36 -4.72
CA PRO A 103 5.04 -11.51 -4.53
C PRO A 103 4.76 -11.80 -3.04
N MET A 104 5.72 -11.54 -2.14
CA MET A 104 5.53 -11.73 -0.69
C MET A 104 4.41 -10.83 -0.15
N LYS A 105 4.32 -9.61 -0.67
CA LYS A 105 3.26 -8.67 -0.31
C LYS A 105 1.90 -9.13 -0.83
N LEU A 106 1.83 -9.64 -2.06
CA LEU A 106 0.58 -10.21 -2.59
C LEU A 106 0.12 -11.39 -1.73
N ALA A 107 1.05 -12.30 -1.41
CA ALA A 107 0.78 -13.46 -0.58
C ALA A 107 0.25 -13.04 0.81
N ALA A 108 0.85 -12.02 1.43
CA ALA A 108 0.36 -11.45 2.69
C ALA A 108 -0.99 -10.72 2.58
N MET A 109 -1.26 -10.01 1.47
CA MET A 109 -2.55 -9.36 1.22
C MET A 109 -3.68 -10.36 1.12
N GLU A 110 -3.43 -11.51 0.51
CA GLU A 110 -4.43 -12.56 0.31
C GLU A 110 -4.45 -13.60 1.42
N GLY A 111 -3.42 -13.67 2.28
CA GLY A 111 -3.26 -14.75 3.26
C GLY A 111 -2.90 -16.09 2.59
N LEU A 112 -2.22 -16.04 1.44
CA LEU A 112 -1.83 -17.20 0.65
C LEU A 112 -0.51 -17.78 1.17
N TYR A 113 -0.58 -18.83 2.00
CA TYR A 113 0.61 -19.50 2.54
C TYR A 113 1.22 -20.48 1.54
N GLU A 114 0.41 -21.35 0.95
CA GLU A 114 0.83 -22.27 -0.10
C GLU A 114 0.33 -21.80 -1.47
N GLY A 115 1.24 -21.76 -2.44
CA GLY A 115 0.96 -21.36 -3.81
C GLY A 115 0.10 -22.37 -4.54
N LYS A 116 -0.67 -21.88 -5.49
CA LYS A 116 -1.56 -22.71 -6.30
C LYS A 116 -1.79 -22.13 -7.68
N GLU A 117 -2.02 -23.03 -8.64
CA GLU A 117 -2.55 -22.65 -9.95
C GLU A 117 -4.02 -22.24 -9.83
N GLY A 118 -4.40 -21.16 -10.52
CA GLY A 118 -5.78 -20.68 -10.49
C GLY A 118 -6.24 -20.26 -9.10
N ALA A 119 -5.36 -19.60 -8.36
CA ALA A 119 -5.65 -19.06 -7.04
C ALA A 119 -6.90 -18.16 -7.05
N GLY A 120 -7.77 -18.37 -6.06
CA GLY A 120 -8.95 -17.54 -5.83
C GLY A 120 -8.59 -16.26 -5.06
N LEU A 121 -9.37 -15.20 -5.29
CA LEU A 121 -9.30 -13.97 -4.50
C LEU A 121 -10.18 -14.13 -3.26
N VAL A 122 -9.67 -13.84 -2.07
CA VAL A 122 -10.49 -13.90 -0.86
C VAL A 122 -11.42 -12.68 -0.84
N ALA A 123 -12.73 -12.92 -0.82
CA ALA A 123 -13.73 -11.85 -0.73
C ALA A 123 -13.98 -11.47 0.74
N VAL A 124 -14.10 -12.49 1.60
CA VAL A 124 -14.23 -12.34 3.06
C VAL A 124 -13.53 -13.52 3.70
N GLY A 125 -12.67 -13.26 4.69
CA GLY A 125 -12.00 -14.32 5.45
C GLY A 125 -11.64 -13.87 6.86
N MET A 126 -11.50 -14.84 7.74
CA MET A 126 -10.97 -14.64 9.09
C MET A 126 -9.74 -15.53 9.23
N LEU A 127 -8.59 -14.89 9.41
CA LEU A 127 -7.33 -15.59 9.63
C LEU A 127 -7.33 -16.29 10.99
N ASN A 128 -6.71 -17.46 11.03
CA ASN A 128 -6.58 -18.26 12.23
C ASN A 128 -5.40 -17.77 13.09
N PRO A 129 -5.62 -17.27 14.31
CA PRO A 129 -4.54 -16.84 15.20
C PRO A 129 -3.61 -18.00 15.63
N ALA A 130 -4.03 -19.25 15.47
CA ALA A 130 -3.18 -20.41 15.74
C ALA A 130 -2.12 -20.65 14.65
N LYS A 131 -2.21 -19.98 13.50
CA LYS A 131 -1.17 -19.92 12.46
C LYS A 131 -0.09 -18.95 12.93
N GLU A 132 0.96 -19.45 13.55
CA GLU A 132 2.04 -18.62 14.09
C GLU A 132 3.24 -18.54 13.14
N ARG A 133 3.47 -19.59 12.35
CA ARG A 133 4.59 -19.70 11.41
C ARG A 133 4.09 -19.95 10.00
N TYR A 134 4.90 -19.61 9.01
CA TYR A 134 4.53 -19.82 7.61
C TYR A 134 4.42 -21.31 7.24
N ASN A 135 5.21 -22.16 7.89
CA ASN A 135 5.35 -23.58 7.62
C ASN A 135 4.78 -24.50 8.71
N ASP A 136 3.99 -23.98 9.65
CA ASP A 136 3.27 -24.83 10.59
C ASP A 136 2.09 -25.55 9.91
N GLU A 137 1.54 -26.59 10.54
CA GLU A 137 0.41 -27.37 10.01
C GLU A 137 -0.96 -26.72 10.24
N ALA A 138 -1.01 -25.55 10.89
CA ALA A 138 -2.28 -24.89 11.18
C ALA A 138 -2.91 -24.34 9.90
N ASP A 139 -4.23 -24.51 9.75
CA ASP A 139 -4.97 -23.88 8.65
C ASP A 139 -4.91 -22.35 8.81
N PRO A 140 -4.53 -21.59 7.77
CA PRO A 140 -4.44 -20.15 7.84
C PRO A 140 -5.78 -19.43 8.04
N TYR A 141 -6.92 -20.11 7.83
CA TYR A 141 -8.25 -19.52 7.98
C TYR A 141 -9.13 -20.29 8.97
N ILE A 142 -9.87 -19.54 9.79
CA ILE A 142 -11.04 -20.08 10.50
C ILE A 142 -12.19 -20.29 9.50
N PHE A 143 -12.36 -19.33 8.60
CA PHE A 143 -13.24 -19.46 7.44
C PHE A 143 -12.77 -18.53 6.31
N LYS A 144 -13.10 -18.89 5.07
CA LYS A 144 -12.88 -18.05 3.89
C LYS A 144 -13.98 -18.24 2.85
N ILE A 145 -14.33 -17.14 2.19
CA ILE A 145 -15.14 -17.10 0.98
C ILE A 145 -14.23 -16.57 -0.12
N GLU A 146 -13.83 -17.45 -1.05
CA GLU A 146 -12.96 -17.09 -2.17
C GLU A 146 -13.73 -17.10 -3.50
N LEU A 147 -13.39 -16.16 -4.38
CA LEU A 147 -13.82 -16.12 -5.77
C LEU A 147 -12.81 -16.90 -6.61
N PRO A 148 -13.15 -18.10 -7.14
CA PRO A 148 -12.19 -18.97 -7.79
C PRO A 148 -11.47 -18.30 -8.96
N LYS A 149 -10.17 -18.56 -9.10
CA LYS A 149 -9.29 -18.09 -10.19
C LYS A 149 -9.13 -16.58 -10.34
N LEU A 150 -9.81 -15.77 -9.53
CA LEU A 150 -9.81 -14.32 -9.68
C LEU A 150 -8.45 -13.71 -9.33
N LEU A 151 -7.74 -14.23 -8.31
CA LEU A 151 -6.42 -13.74 -7.95
C LEU A 151 -5.39 -14.00 -9.06
N SER A 152 -5.38 -15.21 -9.65
CA SER A 152 -4.52 -15.51 -10.80
C SER A 152 -4.83 -14.59 -12.00
N LEU A 153 -6.12 -14.33 -12.28
CA LEU A 153 -6.53 -13.43 -13.34
C LEU A 153 -6.06 -11.98 -13.11
N LEU A 154 -6.22 -11.45 -11.88
CA LEU A 154 -5.85 -10.06 -11.58
C LEU A 154 -4.32 -9.89 -11.49
N GLY A 155 -3.63 -10.82 -10.82
CA GLY A 155 -2.17 -10.75 -10.61
C GLY A 155 -1.32 -11.06 -11.83
N TYR A 156 -1.77 -11.97 -12.70
CA TYR A 156 -0.97 -12.49 -13.82
C TYR A 156 -1.66 -12.41 -15.18
N ARG A 157 -2.89 -11.88 -15.24
CA ARG A 157 -3.71 -11.81 -16.48
C ARG A 157 -3.97 -13.18 -17.11
N ASN A 158 -3.89 -14.25 -16.32
CA ASN A 158 -4.13 -15.62 -16.73
C ASN A 158 -4.84 -16.40 -15.61
N ILE A 159 -6.00 -16.98 -15.91
CA ILE A 159 -6.85 -17.70 -14.93
C ILE A 159 -6.22 -18.97 -14.35
N ASN A 160 -5.19 -19.53 -14.98
CA ASN A 160 -4.51 -20.74 -14.52
C ASN A 160 -3.05 -20.47 -14.14
N ALA A 161 -2.64 -19.19 -14.01
CA ALA A 161 -1.30 -18.88 -13.54
C ALA A 161 -1.08 -19.39 -12.11
N PHE A 162 0.12 -19.92 -11.86
CA PHE A 162 0.61 -20.21 -10.54
C PHE A 162 0.85 -18.89 -9.79
N VAL A 163 0.20 -18.74 -8.64
CA VAL A 163 0.43 -17.63 -7.71
C VAL A 163 1.24 -18.17 -6.54
N PRO A 164 2.48 -17.69 -6.32
CA PRO A 164 3.32 -18.19 -5.25
C PRO A 164 2.78 -17.74 -3.89
N GLY A 165 2.73 -18.67 -2.93
CA GLY A 165 2.41 -18.40 -1.54
C GLY A 165 3.66 -18.05 -0.73
N ILE A 166 3.46 -17.73 0.55
CA ILE A 166 4.57 -17.41 1.47
C ILE A 166 5.61 -18.54 1.50
N VAL A 167 5.17 -19.81 1.57
CA VAL A 167 6.06 -20.99 1.59
C VAL A 167 6.90 -21.04 0.33
N ASP A 168 6.30 -20.95 -0.87
CA ASP A 168 7.05 -20.99 -2.13
C ASP A 168 8.06 -19.84 -2.24
N ILE A 169 7.70 -18.66 -1.72
CA ILE A 169 8.57 -17.49 -1.77
C ILE A 169 9.74 -17.64 -0.81
N VAL A 170 9.55 -18.29 0.34
CA VAL A 170 10.63 -18.55 1.30
C VAL A 170 11.52 -19.69 0.81
N ASP A 171 10.92 -20.82 0.43
CA ASP A 171 11.64 -22.04 0.09
C ASP A 171 12.21 -22.02 -1.34
N GLY A 172 11.67 -21.17 -2.21
CA GLY A 172 12.05 -21.10 -3.61
C GLY A 172 11.49 -22.27 -4.43
N GLY A 173 12.12 -22.55 -5.58
CA GLY A 173 11.79 -23.72 -6.40
C GLY A 173 10.64 -23.55 -7.40
N TYR A 174 9.81 -22.50 -7.26
CA TYR A 174 8.76 -22.20 -8.23
C TYR A 174 9.30 -21.46 -9.46
N THR A 175 8.58 -21.54 -10.58
CA THR A 175 8.96 -20.88 -11.83
C THR A 175 8.61 -19.41 -11.82
N LEU A 176 9.60 -18.55 -12.06
CA LEU A 176 9.42 -17.12 -12.24
C LEU A 176 8.84 -16.79 -13.62
N PRO A 177 8.28 -15.59 -13.83
CA PRO A 177 7.73 -15.17 -15.13
C PRO A 177 8.74 -15.20 -16.29
N ASP A 178 10.04 -15.17 -16.00
CA ASP A 178 11.13 -15.25 -16.99
C ASP A 178 11.56 -16.70 -17.30
N GLY A 179 10.92 -17.69 -16.68
CA GLY A 179 11.22 -19.12 -16.85
C GLY A 179 12.35 -19.64 -15.95
N THR A 180 12.98 -18.78 -15.15
CA THR A 180 14.00 -19.21 -14.19
C THR A 180 13.36 -19.77 -12.92
N THR A 181 14.13 -20.55 -12.16
CA THR A 181 13.70 -21.05 -10.85
C THR A 181 13.95 -19.99 -9.78
N ALA A 182 12.93 -19.72 -8.98
CA ALA A 182 13.03 -18.81 -7.84
C ALA A 182 14.01 -19.35 -6.80
N LEU A 183 14.92 -18.48 -6.34
CA LEU A 183 15.87 -18.80 -5.29
C LEU A 183 15.18 -18.86 -3.92
N SER A 184 15.61 -19.79 -3.10
CA SER A 184 15.25 -19.86 -1.69
C SER A 184 15.72 -18.61 -0.91
N PHE A 185 15.18 -18.41 0.28
CA PHE A 185 15.67 -17.40 1.21
C PHE A 185 17.15 -17.62 1.54
N GLN A 186 17.57 -18.86 1.79
CA GLN A 186 18.95 -19.19 2.13
C GLN A 186 19.92 -18.85 1.00
N GLU A 187 19.60 -19.22 -0.25
CA GLU A 187 20.44 -18.86 -1.41
C GLU A 187 20.52 -17.33 -1.60
N ARG A 188 19.41 -16.61 -1.43
CA ARG A 188 19.41 -15.13 -1.52
C ARG A 188 20.25 -14.52 -0.40
N ARG A 189 20.14 -15.05 0.82
CA ARG A 189 20.93 -14.61 1.97
C ARG A 189 22.42 -14.86 1.76
N GLU A 190 22.81 -16.03 1.26
CA GLU A 190 24.21 -16.36 0.93
C GLU A 190 24.80 -15.40 -0.13
N ARG A 191 24.03 -15.11 -1.18
CA ARG A 191 24.41 -14.09 -2.19
C ARG A 191 24.52 -12.70 -1.56
N GLY A 192 23.57 -12.32 -0.70
CA GLY A 192 23.62 -11.06 0.03
C GLY A 192 24.86 -10.93 0.91
N LEU A 193 25.20 -11.97 1.68
CA LEU A 193 26.43 -12.02 2.49
C LEU A 193 27.69 -11.93 1.62
N THR A 194 27.69 -12.59 0.46
CA THR A 194 28.78 -12.51 -0.53
C THR A 194 28.94 -11.08 -1.04
N ALA A 195 27.84 -10.39 -1.35
CA ALA A 195 27.86 -9.00 -1.80
C ALA A 195 28.38 -8.06 -0.70
N ILE A 196 27.93 -8.22 0.55
CA ILE A 196 28.39 -7.42 1.69
C ILE A 196 29.90 -7.62 1.92
N LYS A 197 30.37 -8.87 1.86
CA LYS A 197 31.79 -9.18 1.98
C LYS A 197 32.59 -8.58 0.83
N ALA A 198 32.12 -8.73 -0.41
CA ALA A 198 32.79 -8.16 -1.58
C ALA A 198 32.89 -6.63 -1.51
N LEU A 199 31.88 -5.94 -0.97
CA LEU A 199 31.95 -4.51 -0.71
C LEU A 199 33.01 -4.15 0.34
N ALA A 200 33.11 -4.91 1.43
CA ALA A 200 34.14 -4.70 2.44
C ALA A 200 35.54 -4.93 1.88
N ASP A 201 35.73 -6.04 1.13
CA ASP A 201 37.01 -6.38 0.50
C ASP A 201 37.40 -5.36 -0.59
N TYR A 202 36.42 -4.83 -1.34
CA TYR A 202 36.62 -3.73 -2.29
C TYR A 202 37.18 -2.48 -1.61
N GLN A 203 36.60 -2.07 -0.47
CA GLN A 203 37.03 -0.89 0.27
C GLN A 203 38.48 -1.05 0.75
N VAL A 204 38.83 -2.19 1.33
CA VAL A 204 40.20 -2.49 1.77
C VAL A 204 41.18 -2.50 0.58
N ALA A 205 40.83 -3.16 -0.52
CA ALA A 205 41.68 -3.20 -1.71
C ALA A 205 41.91 -1.79 -2.29
N LYS A 206 40.90 -0.92 -2.26
CA LYS A 206 41.01 0.46 -2.73
C LYS A 206 41.88 1.33 -1.81
N GLU A 207 41.72 1.20 -0.50
CA GLU A 207 42.56 1.87 0.50
C GLU A 207 44.03 1.46 0.39
N GLU A 208 44.31 0.19 0.08
CA GLU A 208 45.67 -0.35 -0.09
C GLU A 208 46.27 -0.11 -1.49
N GLY A 209 45.52 0.50 -2.42
CA GLY A 209 45.97 0.74 -3.80
C GLY A 209 46.06 -0.52 -4.68
N ARG A 210 45.36 -1.60 -4.31
CA ARG A 210 45.28 -2.86 -5.07
C ARG A 210 44.15 -2.81 -6.11
N ASP A 211 44.30 -1.98 -7.14
CA ASP A 211 43.22 -1.71 -8.11
C ASP A 211 42.70 -2.96 -8.84
N ALA A 212 43.56 -3.93 -9.16
CA ALA A 212 43.14 -5.18 -9.80
C ALA A 212 42.24 -6.04 -8.89
N ASP A 213 42.57 -6.08 -7.60
CA ASP A 213 41.77 -6.81 -6.61
C ASP A 213 40.43 -6.09 -6.36
N ALA A 214 40.45 -4.75 -6.28
CA ALA A 214 39.24 -3.94 -6.18
C ALA A 214 38.30 -4.21 -7.37
N ALA A 215 38.80 -4.23 -8.61
CA ALA A 215 37.98 -4.55 -9.79
C ALA A 215 37.36 -5.96 -9.73
N ASN A 216 38.09 -6.95 -9.22
CA ASN A 216 37.56 -8.30 -9.01
C ASN A 216 36.44 -8.32 -7.96
N HIS A 217 36.64 -7.65 -6.82
CA HIS A 217 35.61 -7.53 -5.78
C HIS A 217 34.38 -6.77 -6.25
N GLU A 218 34.54 -5.74 -7.08
CA GLU A 218 33.43 -5.02 -7.70
C GLU A 218 32.58 -5.93 -8.60
N THR A 219 33.21 -6.83 -9.37
CA THR A 219 32.47 -7.79 -10.21
C THR A 219 31.64 -8.74 -9.35
N ILE A 220 32.24 -9.31 -8.29
CA ILE A 220 31.53 -10.18 -7.34
C ILE A 220 30.36 -9.44 -6.68
N LEU A 221 30.57 -8.18 -6.27
CA LEU A 221 29.53 -7.32 -5.71
C LEU A 221 28.38 -7.14 -6.71
N ARG A 222 28.67 -6.76 -7.96
CA ARG A 222 27.65 -6.50 -8.99
C ARG A 222 26.82 -7.74 -9.31
N GLU A 223 27.44 -8.91 -9.41
CA GLU A 223 26.75 -10.18 -9.67
C GLU A 223 25.77 -10.57 -8.54
N ASN A 224 26.05 -10.16 -7.31
CA ASN A 224 25.25 -10.53 -6.12
C ASN A 224 24.39 -9.38 -5.58
N TYR A 225 24.49 -8.17 -6.13
CA TYR A 225 23.87 -6.96 -5.58
C TYR A 225 22.34 -7.04 -5.52
N ALA A 226 21.70 -7.78 -6.43
CA ALA A 226 20.26 -8.00 -6.43
C ALA A 226 19.72 -8.62 -5.13
N HIS A 227 20.59 -9.25 -4.33
CA HIS A 227 20.24 -9.84 -3.04
C HIS A 227 20.96 -9.18 -1.86
N PHE A 228 21.58 -8.01 -2.06
CA PHE A 228 22.39 -7.32 -1.05
C PHE A 228 21.65 -7.17 0.29
N GLY A 229 20.38 -6.74 0.26
CA GLY A 229 19.58 -6.53 1.46
C GLY A 229 19.27 -7.81 2.24
N TYR A 230 19.24 -8.98 1.57
CA TYR A 230 18.93 -10.26 2.21
C TYR A 230 20.05 -10.70 3.17
N GLY A 231 21.29 -10.26 2.95
CA GLY A 231 22.42 -10.59 3.83
C GLY A 231 22.30 -10.05 5.26
N TYR A 232 21.41 -9.08 5.48
CA TYR A 232 21.12 -8.53 6.81
C TYR A 232 20.02 -9.30 7.57
N LEU A 233 19.20 -10.08 6.87
CA LEU A 233 18.13 -10.87 7.48
C LEU A 233 18.72 -12.13 8.13
N GLN A 234 18.14 -12.56 9.26
CA GLN A 234 18.67 -13.69 10.03
C GLN A 234 17.87 -14.96 9.81
N THR A 235 16.54 -14.86 9.83
CA THR A 235 15.65 -16.01 9.65
C THR A 235 14.68 -15.79 8.50
N GLU A 236 14.08 -16.89 8.03
CA GLU A 236 13.05 -16.89 7.00
C GLU A 236 11.85 -16.01 7.38
N GLU A 237 11.49 -15.99 8.66
CA GLU A 237 10.38 -15.19 9.18
C GLU A 237 10.64 -13.68 9.06
N ASP A 238 11.90 -13.24 9.08
CA ASP A 238 12.24 -11.82 8.90
C ASP A 238 11.79 -11.29 7.53
N LEU A 239 11.69 -12.16 6.51
CA LEU A 239 11.25 -11.81 5.16
C LEU A 239 9.75 -11.50 5.09
N ILE A 240 8.96 -12.00 6.04
CA ILE A 240 7.50 -12.04 5.95
C ILE A 240 6.92 -10.79 6.64
N PRO A 241 6.19 -9.92 5.92
CA PRO A 241 5.50 -8.80 6.56
C PRO A 241 4.39 -9.31 7.48
N ASN A 242 3.86 -8.44 8.34
CA ASN A 242 2.74 -8.81 9.21
C ASN A 242 1.50 -9.20 8.37
N VAL A 243 1.26 -10.52 8.25
CA VAL A 243 0.20 -11.08 7.39
C VAL A 243 -1.18 -10.61 7.85
N PRO A 244 -1.58 -10.72 9.14
CA PRO A 244 -2.90 -10.27 9.57
C PRO A 244 -3.16 -8.79 9.29
N LEU A 245 -2.19 -7.92 9.62
CA LEU A 245 -2.34 -6.48 9.41
C LEU A 245 -2.48 -6.15 7.91
N THR A 246 -1.68 -6.79 7.06
CA THR A 246 -1.73 -6.58 5.61
C THR A 246 -3.02 -7.11 5.00
N PHE A 247 -3.42 -8.33 5.38
CA PHE A 247 -4.64 -9.00 4.93
C PHE A 247 -5.89 -8.18 5.27
N TYR A 248 -6.11 -7.87 6.55
CA TYR A 248 -7.31 -7.16 6.97
C TYR A 248 -7.36 -5.74 6.41
N SER A 249 -6.20 -5.06 6.31
CA SER A 249 -6.16 -3.72 5.72
C SER A 249 -6.53 -3.73 4.24
N PHE A 250 -6.02 -4.70 3.47
CA PHE A 250 -6.35 -4.84 2.06
C PHE A 250 -7.83 -5.13 1.84
N HIS A 251 -8.38 -6.12 2.54
CA HIS A 251 -9.77 -6.53 2.38
C HIS A 251 -10.76 -5.43 2.80
N LEU A 252 -10.52 -4.78 3.96
CA LEU A 252 -11.37 -3.67 4.41
C LEU A 252 -11.29 -2.48 3.46
N MET A 253 -10.11 -2.14 2.94
CA MET A 253 -9.95 -1.08 1.94
C MET A 253 -10.77 -1.38 0.68
N VAL A 254 -10.66 -2.58 0.11
CA VAL A 254 -11.40 -2.98 -1.10
C VAL A 254 -12.90 -2.99 -0.84
N MET A 255 -13.36 -3.57 0.27
CA MET A 255 -14.78 -3.60 0.63
C MET A 255 -15.36 -2.20 0.77
N ILE A 256 -14.66 -1.28 1.44
CA ILE A 256 -15.08 0.11 1.58
C ILE A 256 -15.08 0.82 0.20
N GLY A 257 -14.07 0.58 -0.64
CA GLY A 257 -14.02 1.10 -2.00
C GLY A 257 -15.22 0.69 -2.84
N MET A 258 -15.57 -0.60 -2.83
CA MET A 258 -16.74 -1.13 -3.53
C MET A 258 -18.06 -0.57 -2.97
N TYR A 259 -18.15 -0.42 -1.64
CA TYR A 259 -19.27 0.26 -1.00
C TYR A 259 -19.43 1.70 -1.52
N PHE A 260 -18.35 2.46 -1.69
CA PHE A 260 -18.43 3.84 -2.16
C PHE A 260 -18.88 3.96 -3.62
N ILE A 261 -18.46 3.04 -4.49
CA ILE A 261 -18.98 2.98 -5.87
C ILE A 261 -20.51 2.83 -5.83
N LEU A 262 -21.01 1.85 -5.08
CA LEU A 262 -22.46 1.64 -4.94
C LEU A 262 -23.15 2.85 -4.29
N PHE A 263 -22.56 3.40 -3.23
CA PHE A 263 -23.07 4.57 -2.52
C PHE A 263 -23.28 5.74 -3.48
N PHE A 264 -22.27 6.14 -4.26
CA PHE A 264 -22.41 7.26 -5.19
C PHE A 264 -23.38 6.99 -6.34
N VAL A 265 -23.49 5.75 -6.83
CA VAL A 265 -24.54 5.37 -7.79
C VAL A 265 -25.92 5.57 -7.18
N VAL A 266 -26.15 5.12 -5.94
CA VAL A 266 -27.43 5.32 -5.23
C VAL A 266 -27.70 6.80 -4.99
N MET A 267 -26.69 7.58 -4.59
CA MET A 267 -26.82 9.03 -4.41
C MET A 267 -27.29 9.72 -5.70
N LEU A 268 -26.64 9.42 -6.84
CA LEU A 268 -27.00 10.00 -8.14
C LEU A 268 -28.39 9.57 -8.60
N TYR A 269 -28.77 8.31 -8.36
CA TYR A 269 -30.12 7.85 -8.65
C TYR A 269 -31.18 8.62 -7.86
N PHE A 270 -30.98 8.82 -6.56
CA PHE A 270 -31.91 9.59 -5.72
C PHE A 270 -31.95 11.07 -6.10
N LEU A 271 -30.81 11.67 -6.48
CA LEU A 271 -30.76 13.04 -6.97
C LEU A 271 -31.52 13.23 -8.29
N TYR A 272 -31.52 12.21 -9.16
CA TYR A 272 -32.16 12.29 -10.48
C TYR A 272 -33.64 11.90 -10.49
N LYS A 273 -34.03 10.88 -9.72
CA LYS A 273 -35.38 10.27 -9.81
C LYS A 273 -36.26 10.52 -8.60
N ARG A 274 -35.73 11.04 -7.48
CA ARG A 274 -36.45 11.15 -6.22
C ARG A 274 -36.25 12.52 -5.59
N ASP A 275 -37.07 12.79 -4.57
CA ASP A 275 -36.92 13.97 -3.73
C ASP A 275 -35.82 13.69 -2.69
N MET A 276 -34.59 14.11 -2.98
CA MET A 276 -33.44 13.93 -2.09
C MET A 276 -33.72 14.52 -0.70
N VAL A 277 -34.39 15.68 -0.63
CA VAL A 277 -34.68 16.38 0.63
C VAL A 277 -35.53 15.53 1.58
N LYS A 278 -36.43 14.69 1.05
CA LYS A 278 -37.27 13.79 1.85
C LYS A 278 -36.56 12.50 2.30
N SER A 279 -35.43 12.15 1.70
CA SER A 279 -34.74 10.87 1.89
C SER A 279 -33.80 10.88 3.11
N ARG A 280 -34.36 11.11 4.31
CA ARG A 280 -33.57 11.34 5.54
C ARG A 280 -32.57 10.24 5.89
N TRP A 281 -32.90 8.98 5.61
CA TRP A 281 -32.00 7.85 5.87
C TRP A 281 -30.70 7.98 5.06
N LEU A 282 -30.79 8.45 3.81
CA LEU A 282 -29.65 8.59 2.92
C LEU A 282 -28.71 9.70 3.37
N HIS A 283 -29.25 10.75 4.00
CA HIS A 283 -28.43 11.79 4.62
C HIS A 283 -27.63 11.29 5.83
N TYR A 284 -28.19 10.37 6.63
CA TYR A 284 -27.45 9.72 7.71
C TYR A 284 -26.36 8.81 7.14
N VAL A 285 -26.67 8.04 6.10
CA VAL A 285 -25.66 7.21 5.40
C VAL A 285 -24.53 8.11 4.92
N ALA A 286 -24.81 9.17 4.17
CA ALA A 286 -23.81 10.12 3.68
C ALA A 286 -22.91 10.67 4.80
N LEU A 287 -23.48 11.04 5.95
CA LEU A 287 -22.72 11.56 7.09
C LEU A 287 -21.78 10.48 7.68
N TRP A 288 -22.29 9.26 7.87
CA TRP A 288 -21.51 8.16 8.46
C TRP A 288 -20.56 7.48 7.47
N SER A 289 -20.70 7.72 6.17
CA SER A 289 -19.71 7.32 5.18
C SER A 289 -18.41 8.10 5.33
N LEU A 290 -18.42 9.33 5.88
CA LEU A 290 -17.22 10.16 5.95
C LEU A 290 -16.03 9.49 6.67
N PRO A 291 -16.18 8.94 7.90
CA PRO A 291 -15.10 8.19 8.53
C PRO A 291 -14.60 7.02 7.70
N LEU A 292 -15.48 6.33 6.95
CA LEU A 292 -15.09 5.19 6.12
C LEU A 292 -14.13 5.59 5.00
N ALA A 293 -14.31 6.78 4.39
CA ALA A 293 -13.39 7.26 3.36
C ALA A 293 -11.97 7.48 3.90
N TYR A 294 -11.85 8.08 5.09
CA TYR A 294 -10.57 8.25 5.76
C TYR A 294 -9.96 6.89 6.14
N ILE A 295 -10.75 5.98 6.71
CA ILE A 295 -10.28 4.64 7.07
C ILE A 295 -9.75 3.91 5.83
N ALA A 296 -10.47 3.90 4.71
CA ALA A 296 -9.99 3.25 3.48
C ALA A 296 -8.67 3.87 2.97
N SER A 297 -8.52 5.19 3.05
CA SER A 297 -7.28 5.87 2.68
C SER A 297 -6.10 5.42 3.55
N GLU A 298 -6.28 5.40 4.89
CA GLU A 298 -5.23 4.96 5.81
C GLU A 298 -4.90 3.48 5.64
N LEU A 299 -5.91 2.61 5.49
CA LEU A 299 -5.71 1.19 5.25
C LEU A 299 -4.92 0.94 3.95
N GLY A 300 -5.16 1.73 2.89
CA GLY A 300 -4.36 1.66 1.66
C GLY A 300 -2.88 1.99 1.88
N TRP A 301 -2.57 2.96 2.74
CA TRP A 301 -1.19 3.26 3.14
C TRP A 301 -0.59 2.16 3.99
N VAL A 302 -1.36 1.56 4.91
CA VAL A 302 -0.92 0.39 5.68
C VAL A 302 -0.55 -0.76 4.75
N VAL A 303 -1.42 -1.12 3.80
CA VAL A 303 -1.11 -2.15 2.80
C VAL A 303 0.15 -1.80 2.02
N ALA A 304 0.29 -0.55 1.59
CA ALA A 304 1.43 -0.11 0.80
C ALA A 304 2.76 -0.22 1.57
N GLU A 305 2.81 0.27 2.81
CA GLU A 305 4.04 0.45 3.57
C GLU A 305 4.35 -0.74 4.50
N VAL A 306 3.35 -1.27 5.23
CA VAL A 306 3.52 -2.45 6.07
C VAL A 306 3.74 -3.68 5.21
N GLY A 307 3.04 -3.80 4.09
CA GLY A 307 3.26 -4.89 3.13
C GLY A 307 4.64 -4.86 2.46
N ARG A 308 5.41 -3.75 2.56
CA ARG A 308 6.80 -3.68 2.09
C ARG A 308 7.80 -4.17 3.14
N GLN A 309 7.41 -4.29 4.41
CA GLN A 309 8.29 -4.83 5.45
C GLN A 309 8.81 -6.23 5.04
N PRO A 310 10.08 -6.55 5.32
CA PRO A 310 11.05 -5.82 6.15
C PRO A 310 11.82 -4.70 5.43
N TRP A 311 11.43 -4.31 4.22
CA TRP A 311 12.22 -3.43 3.37
C TRP A 311 11.91 -1.94 3.56
N THR A 312 12.95 -1.14 3.79
CA THR A 312 12.89 0.31 3.55
C THR A 312 12.94 0.58 2.06
N ILE A 313 13.88 -0.04 1.35
CA ILE A 313 13.96 -0.09 -0.11
C ILE A 313 13.92 -1.56 -0.49
N GLN A 314 12.93 -1.94 -1.29
CA GLN A 314 12.65 -3.32 -1.69
C GLN A 314 13.93 -4.05 -2.12
N ASP A 315 14.21 -5.20 -1.51
CA ASP A 315 15.37 -6.10 -1.75
C ASP A 315 16.78 -5.51 -1.50
N ILE A 316 16.91 -4.20 -1.32
CA ILE A 316 18.19 -3.50 -1.19
C ILE A 316 18.51 -3.15 0.25
N LEU A 317 17.57 -2.50 0.95
CA LEU A 317 17.82 -1.92 2.28
C LEU A 317 16.71 -2.32 3.26
N PRO A 318 16.97 -3.24 4.19
CA PRO A 318 16.01 -3.60 5.23
C PRO A 318 15.94 -2.55 6.34
N VAL A 319 14.80 -2.48 7.02
CA VAL A 319 14.50 -1.48 8.07
C VAL A 319 15.48 -1.54 9.22
N GLN A 320 15.97 -2.72 9.58
CA GLN A 320 16.96 -2.91 10.64
C GLN A 320 18.28 -2.20 10.30
N ALA A 321 18.73 -2.28 9.04
CA ALA A 321 19.94 -1.62 8.54
C ALA A 321 19.75 -0.13 8.25
N ALA A 322 18.51 0.33 8.02
CA ALA A 322 18.19 1.73 7.75
C ALA A 322 18.05 2.61 9.01
N SER A 323 17.99 2.00 10.19
CA SER A 323 17.73 2.72 11.45
C SER A 323 18.96 3.51 11.93
N SER A 324 18.75 4.76 12.35
CA SER A 324 19.82 5.59 12.92
C SER A 324 20.23 5.10 14.31
N ALA A 325 21.52 5.18 14.63
CA ALA A 325 22.07 4.86 15.95
C ALA A 325 21.75 5.95 17.00
N ILE A 326 20.46 6.10 17.35
CA ILE A 326 19.95 7.06 18.32
C ILE A 326 19.34 6.31 19.51
N SER A 327 19.45 6.86 20.72
CA SER A 327 18.86 6.24 21.91
C SER A 327 17.34 6.12 21.80
N SER A 328 16.79 5.01 22.29
CA SER A 328 15.35 4.77 22.36
C SER A 328 14.61 5.87 23.13
N GLN A 329 15.25 6.43 24.17
CA GLN A 329 14.70 7.54 24.95
C GLN A 329 14.46 8.79 24.11
N ASN A 330 15.38 9.14 23.20
CA ASN A 330 15.21 10.31 22.32
C ASN A 330 14.05 10.10 21.33
N VAL A 331 13.91 8.88 20.81
CA VAL A 331 12.81 8.50 19.91
C VAL A 331 11.47 8.59 20.64
N ILE A 332 11.35 8.00 21.83
CA ILE A 332 10.11 8.05 22.63
C ILE A 332 9.76 9.50 22.98
N THR A 333 10.74 10.30 23.40
CA THR A 333 10.53 11.70 23.78
C THR A 333 10.02 12.53 22.61
N THR A 334 10.66 12.42 21.44
CA THR A 334 10.23 13.14 20.23
C THR A 334 8.88 12.63 19.71
N PHE A 335 8.62 11.33 19.78
CA PHE A 335 7.32 10.75 19.44
C PHE A 335 6.20 11.33 20.30
N ILE A 336 6.35 11.35 21.63
CA ILE A 336 5.34 11.91 22.54
C ILE A 336 5.14 13.41 22.26
N LEU A 337 6.22 14.16 22.05
CA LEU A 337 6.15 15.59 21.71
C LEU A 337 5.31 15.83 20.45
N PHE A 338 5.60 15.12 19.37
CA PHE A 338 4.84 15.24 18.13
C PHE A 338 3.41 14.72 18.26
N ALA A 339 3.19 13.63 19.00
CA ALA A 339 1.86 13.10 19.26
C ALA A 339 0.96 14.13 19.98
N VAL A 340 1.48 14.79 21.02
CA VAL A 340 0.77 15.86 21.74
C VAL A 340 0.51 17.05 20.81
N LEU A 341 1.54 17.51 20.08
CA LEU A 341 1.42 18.65 19.16
C LEU A 341 0.38 18.40 18.07
N PHE A 342 0.47 17.26 17.36
CA PHE A 342 -0.44 16.92 16.27
C PHE A 342 -1.85 16.64 16.77
N THR A 343 -2.02 16.07 17.96
CA THR A 343 -3.34 15.94 18.59
C THR A 343 -3.96 17.31 18.88
N GLY A 344 -3.17 18.26 19.42
CA GLY A 344 -3.62 19.63 19.66
C GLY A 344 -4.04 20.34 18.36
N LEU A 345 -3.24 20.22 17.30
CA LEU A 345 -3.54 20.78 15.98
C LEU A 345 -4.81 20.15 15.37
N LEU A 346 -4.97 18.83 15.47
CA LEU A 346 -6.15 18.12 14.97
C LEU A 346 -7.42 18.58 15.70
N ILE A 347 -7.38 18.71 17.03
CA ILE A 347 -8.52 19.23 17.81
C ILE A 347 -8.88 20.65 17.37
N ALA A 348 -7.88 21.52 17.17
CA ALA A 348 -8.09 22.89 16.71
C ALA A 348 -8.71 22.92 15.30
N GLU A 349 -8.16 22.16 14.36
CA GLU A 349 -8.64 22.05 12.98
C GLU A 349 -10.09 21.56 12.92
N VAL A 350 -10.40 20.42 13.57
CA VAL A 350 -11.76 19.86 13.60
C VAL A 350 -12.74 20.83 14.26
N THR A 351 -12.32 21.52 15.32
CA THR A 351 -13.17 22.52 16.00
C THR A 351 -13.51 23.69 15.07
N ILE A 352 -12.50 24.23 14.38
CA ILE A 352 -12.68 25.33 13.43
C ILE A 352 -13.55 24.87 12.26
N MET A 353 -13.26 23.71 11.67
CA MET A 353 -14.01 23.13 10.56
C MET A 353 -15.48 22.93 10.93
N VAL A 354 -15.79 22.29 12.07
CA VAL A 354 -17.16 22.10 12.53
C VAL A 354 -17.85 23.44 12.83
N LYS A 355 -17.13 24.43 13.35
CA LYS A 355 -17.67 25.78 13.57
C LYS A 355 -18.06 26.44 12.24
N GLN A 356 -17.23 26.35 11.21
CA GLN A 356 -17.54 26.91 9.88
C GLN A 356 -18.69 26.17 9.19
N ILE A 357 -18.71 24.83 9.25
CA ILE A 357 -19.84 24.03 8.76
C ILE A 357 -21.14 24.43 9.45
N ARG A 358 -21.13 24.65 10.77
CA ARG A 358 -22.34 25.09 11.49
C ARG A 358 -22.80 26.49 11.09
N LYS A 359 -21.87 27.38 10.75
CA LYS A 359 -22.17 28.74 10.27
C LYS A 359 -22.89 28.67 8.93
N GLY A 360 -22.40 27.85 8.00
CA GLY A 360 -22.98 27.67 6.67
C GLY A 360 -22.64 28.80 5.70
N PRO A 361 -23.08 28.67 4.42
CA PRO A 361 -22.69 29.58 3.34
C PRO A 361 -23.27 31.00 3.43
N ASP A 362 -24.35 31.19 4.20
CA ASP A 362 -25.11 32.47 4.24
C ASP A 362 -24.35 33.64 4.91
N SER A 363 -23.15 33.40 5.45
CA SER A 363 -22.36 34.44 6.13
C SER A 363 -21.49 35.30 5.19
N GLU A 364 -21.38 34.92 3.93
CA GLU A 364 -20.70 35.70 2.89
C GLU A 364 -21.66 35.97 1.73
N GLY A 365 -22.55 36.95 1.90
CA GLY A 365 -22.95 37.89 0.85
C GLY A 365 -23.49 37.39 -0.50
N LEU A 366 -23.77 36.11 -0.73
CA LEU A 366 -24.43 35.63 -1.95
C LEU A 366 -25.94 35.75 -1.80
N LYS A 367 -26.41 37.00 -1.69
CA LYS A 367 -27.77 37.36 -2.10
C LYS A 367 -27.75 37.47 -3.61
N ALA A 368 -28.20 36.43 -4.31
CA ALA A 368 -28.62 36.54 -5.69
C ALA A 368 -30.04 37.14 -5.75
#